data_AF-A0A5S4TD90-F1
#
_entry.id   AF-A0A5S4TD90-F1
#
_cell.length_a   1.000
_cell.length_b   1.000
_cell.length_c   1.000
_cell.angle_alpha   90.00
_cell.angle_beta   90.00
_cell.angle_gamma   90.00
#
_symmetry.space_group_name_H-M   'P 1'
#
loop_
_entity.id
_entity.type
_entity.pdbx_description
1 polymer ?
#
loop_
_entity_poly.entity_id
_entity_poly.type
_entity_poly.pdbx_seq_one_letter_code
_entity_poly.pdbx_strand_id
1 'polypeptide(L)'
;MGVDVVTFGCRLNAFESEVIRREAEQAGLSDTIVINSCAVTNEAVAQARQSIRKLKRERPNARIVVTGCAAQTQVRMFADMTEVDRVVGNDEKMRGEAWRAARNAFDIGTSEKVAV
;
A
#
# COMPACT_ATOMS: atom_id res chain seq x y z
N MET A 1 -10.55 12.27 -5.14
CA MET A 1 -9.39 12.12 -6.05
C MET A 1 -9.03 10.64 -6.12
N GLY A 2 -8.32 10.16 -7.16
CA GLY A 2 -8.24 8.73 -7.50
C GLY A 2 -7.31 7.89 -6.62
N VAL A 3 -6.94 6.70 -7.11
CA VAL A 3 -5.90 5.86 -6.51
C VAL A 3 -4.57 6.10 -7.21
N ASP A 4 -3.53 6.45 -6.45
CA ASP A 4 -2.17 6.63 -6.95
C ASP A 4 -1.29 5.46 -6.52
N VAL A 5 -0.56 4.85 -7.45
CA VAL A 5 0.37 3.74 -7.16
C VAL A 5 1.81 4.21 -7.33
N VAL A 6 2.61 4.13 -6.28
CA VAL A 6 4.04 4.43 -6.28
C VAL A 6 4.79 3.13 -6.05
N THR A 7 5.76 2.84 -6.92
CA THR A 7 6.38 1.51 -7.00
C THR A 7 7.89 1.59 -6.82
N PHE A 8 8.43 0.70 -6.00
CA PHE A 8 9.87 0.58 -5.75
C PHE A 8 10.30 -0.88 -5.91
N GLY A 9 11.17 -1.17 -6.86
CA GLY A 9 11.64 -2.54 -7.05
C GLY A 9 11.91 -2.90 -8.50
N CYS A 10 11.51 -4.12 -8.87
CA CYS A 10 11.84 -4.70 -10.15
C CYS A 10 10.77 -4.44 -11.22
N ARG A 11 11.02 -4.92 -12.44
CA ARG A 11 10.08 -4.82 -13.57
C ARG A 11 8.72 -5.46 -13.26
N LEU A 12 8.70 -6.56 -12.51
CA LEU A 12 7.45 -7.21 -12.13
C LEU A 12 6.58 -6.24 -11.33
N ASN A 13 7.14 -5.52 -10.35
CA ASN A 13 6.35 -4.57 -9.57
C ASN A 13 5.73 -3.48 -10.44
N ALA A 14 6.41 -3.01 -11.48
CA ALA A 14 5.85 -2.03 -12.41
C ALA A 14 4.67 -2.58 -13.23
N PHE A 15 4.74 -3.85 -13.65
CA PHE A 15 3.63 -4.52 -14.34
C PHE A 15 2.42 -4.74 -13.41
N GLU A 16 2.69 -5.01 -12.13
CA GLU A 16 1.65 -5.21 -11.13
C GLU A 16 0.86 -3.93 -10.81
N SER A 17 1.48 -2.76 -10.95
CA SER A 17 0.91 -1.48 -10.49
C SER A 17 -0.39 -1.11 -11.17
N GLU A 18 -0.57 -1.46 -12.45
CA GLU A 18 -1.82 -1.18 -13.16
C GLU A 18 -2.96 -2.07 -12.66
N VAL A 19 -2.68 -3.34 -12.40
CA VAL A 19 -3.68 -4.26 -11.83
C VAL A 19 -4.04 -3.81 -10.41
N ILE A 20 -3.05 -3.48 -9.59
CA ILE A 20 -3.25 -2.95 -8.23
C ILE A 20 -4.13 -1.69 -8.26
N ARG A 21 -3.84 -0.74 -9.16
CA ARG A 21 -4.64 0.48 -9.32
C ARG A 21 -6.09 0.13 -9.65
N ARG A 22 -6.30 -0.68 -10.70
CA ARG A 22 -7.63 -1.08 -11.16
C ARG A 22 -8.43 -1.78 -10.07
N GLU A 23 -7.83 -2.75 -9.36
CA GLU A 23 -8.53 -3.48 -8.30
C GLU A 23 -8.88 -2.58 -7.10
N ALA A 24 -7.99 -1.66 -6.73
CA ALA A 24 -8.24 -0.68 -5.67
C ALA A 24 -9.35 0.31 -6.05
N GLU A 25 -9.34 0.83 -7.28
CA GLU A 25 -10.40 1.71 -7.78
C GLU A 25 -11.74 0.99 -7.88
N GLN A 26 -11.77 -0.26 -8.37
CA GLN A 26 -12.99 -1.07 -8.44
C GLN A 26 -13.54 -1.44 -7.06
N ALA A 27 -12.68 -1.54 -6.05
CA ALA A 27 -13.10 -1.70 -4.67
C ALA A 27 -13.69 -0.42 -4.05
N GLY A 28 -13.63 0.71 -4.77
CA GLY A 28 -14.18 1.99 -4.35
C GLY A 28 -13.25 2.80 -3.44
N LEU A 29 -11.93 2.52 -3.45
CA LEU A 29 -10.99 3.38 -2.75
C LEU A 29 -10.86 4.72 -3.47
N SER A 30 -10.79 5.79 -2.69
CA SER A 30 -10.54 7.15 -3.14
C SER A 30 -9.50 7.81 -2.24
N ASP A 31 -8.82 8.83 -2.75
CA ASP A 31 -7.79 9.59 -2.03
C ASP A 31 -6.75 8.68 -1.36
N THR A 32 -6.38 7.61 -2.06
CA THR A 32 -5.51 6.54 -1.56
C THR A 32 -4.22 6.48 -2.37
N ILE A 33 -3.11 6.36 -1.67
CA ILE A 33 -1.77 6.13 -2.20
C ILE A 33 -1.36 4.70 -1.86
N VAL A 34 -1.08 3.89 -2.88
CA VAL A 34 -0.58 2.54 -2.73
C VAL A 34 0.93 2.51 -2.97
N ILE A 35 1.69 2.00 -2.00
CA ILE A 35 3.13 1.79 -2.11
C ILE A 35 3.38 0.31 -2.41
N ASN A 36 3.76 -0.02 -3.64
CA ASN A 36 4.14 -1.39 -4.02
C ASN A 36 5.66 -1.54 -3.97
N SER A 37 6.19 -2.34 -3.04
CA SER A 37 7.64 -2.43 -2.79
C SER A 37 8.19 -3.85 -2.81
N CYS A 38 9.35 -4.01 -3.47
CA CYS A 38 10.14 -5.24 -3.47
C CYS A 38 10.92 -5.41 -2.15
N ALA A 39 11.08 -6.66 -1.70
CA ALA A 39 11.89 -7.00 -0.53
C ALA A 39 13.35 -7.37 -0.86
N VAL A 40 13.68 -7.54 -2.14
CA VAL A 40 14.97 -8.12 -2.56
C VAL A 40 16.15 -7.20 -2.25
N THR A 41 15.95 -5.89 -2.31
CA THR A 41 16.99 -4.91 -1.96
C THR A 41 16.53 -4.01 -0.82
N ASN A 42 17.42 -3.80 0.15
CA ASN A 42 17.18 -2.85 1.24
C ASN A 42 16.98 -1.42 0.72
N GLU A 43 17.52 -1.10 -0.45
CA GLU A 43 17.32 0.20 -1.11
C GLU A 43 15.85 0.42 -1.49
N ALA A 44 15.18 -0.56 -2.11
CA ALA A 44 13.77 -0.43 -2.49
C ALA A 44 12.86 -0.22 -1.27
N VAL A 45 13.17 -0.93 -0.17
CA VAL A 45 12.47 -0.78 1.11
C VAL A 45 12.75 0.61 1.72
N ALA A 46 13.98 1.08 1.68
CA ALA A 46 14.35 2.41 2.18
C ALA A 46 13.64 3.52 1.39
N GLN A 47 13.61 3.42 0.05
CA GLN A 47 12.91 4.36 -0.83
C GLN A 47 11.41 4.37 -0.57
N ALA A 48 10.80 3.20 -0.37
CA ALA A 48 9.39 3.08 0.01
C ALA A 48 9.09 3.84 1.32
N ARG A 49 9.88 3.61 2.36
CA ARG A 49 9.72 4.29 3.67
C ARG A 49 9.93 5.79 3.60
N GLN A 50 10.91 6.26 2.82
CA GLN A 50 11.13 7.69 2.62
C GLN A 50 9.97 8.33 1.88
N SER A 51 9.45 7.65 0.85
CA SER A 51 8.33 8.13 0.05
C SER A 51 7.03 8.16 0.83
N ILE A 52 6.75 7.16 1.67
CA ILE A 52 5.60 7.16 2.58
C ILE A 52 5.56 8.44 3.43
N ARG A 53 6.68 8.75 4.10
CA ARG A 53 6.76 9.95 4.96
C ARG A 53 6.61 11.25 4.17
N LYS A 54 7.24 11.31 3.00
CA LYS A 54 7.14 12.48 2.10
C LYS A 54 5.69 12.69 1.66
N LEU A 55 5.05 11.65 1.14
CA LEU A 55 3.69 11.70 0.60
C LEU A 55 2.66 11.99 1.68
N LYS A 56 2.82 11.46 2.91
CA LYS A 56 1.92 11.81 4.01
C LYS A 56 2.03 13.27 4.41
N ARG A 57 3.23 13.87 4.38
CA ARG A 57 3.41 15.31 4.63
C ARG A 57 2.79 16.16 3.53
N GLU A 58 2.93 15.75 2.27
CA GLU A 58 2.38 16.47 1.11
C GLU A 58 0.86 16.32 0.99
N ARG A 59 0.32 15.16 1.37
CA ARG A 59 -1.11 14.83 1.32
C ARG A 59 -1.57 14.24 2.66
N PRO A 60 -1.71 15.05 3.72
CA PRO A 60 -2.04 14.58 5.08
C PRO A 60 -3.33 13.75 5.16
N ASN A 61 -4.30 14.09 4.31
CA ASN A 61 -5.61 13.44 4.28
C ASN A 61 -5.64 12.18 3.42
N ALA A 62 -4.61 11.93 2.61
CA ALA A 62 -4.58 10.72 1.79
C ALA A 62 -4.33 9.49 2.67
N ARG A 63 -5.01 8.40 2.34
CA ARG A 63 -4.75 7.08 2.93
C ARG A 63 -3.51 6.47 2.29
N ILE A 64 -2.65 5.86 3.08
CA ILE A 64 -1.47 5.15 2.59
C ILE A 64 -1.62 3.65 2.85
N VAL A 65 -1.63 2.87 1.77
CA VAL A 65 -1.62 1.41 1.81
C VAL A 65 -0.26 0.92 1.31
N VAL A 66 0.39 0.01 2.03
CA VAL A 66 1.65 -0.61 1.60
C VAL A 66 1.39 -2.04 1.15
N THR A 67 1.98 -2.44 0.02
CA THR A 67 1.88 -3.80 -0.52
C THR A 67 3.18 -4.25 -1.22
N GLY A 68 3.17 -5.46 -1.78
CA GLY A 68 4.32 -6.11 -2.42
C GLY A 68 5.13 -6.99 -1.46
N CYS A 69 6.21 -7.60 -1.97
CA CYS A 69 7.02 -8.54 -1.18
C CYS A 69 7.56 -7.91 0.12
N ALA A 70 7.86 -6.61 0.12
CA ALA A 70 8.31 -5.89 1.32
C ALA A 70 7.21 -5.83 2.39
N ALA A 71 5.96 -5.59 1.99
CA ALA A 71 4.82 -5.59 2.90
C ALA A 71 4.63 -6.95 3.58
N GLN A 72 4.80 -8.04 2.83
CA GLN A 72 4.68 -9.42 3.34
C GLN A 72 5.81 -9.79 4.31
N THR A 73 7.05 -9.43 3.96
CA THR A 73 8.24 -9.87 4.70
C THR A 73 8.56 -8.96 5.89
N GLN A 74 8.11 -7.70 5.83
CA GLN A 74 8.42 -6.66 6.81
C GLN A 74 7.14 -6.02 7.38
N VAL A 75 6.09 -6.83 7.58
CA VAL A 75 4.75 -6.40 8.04
C VAL A 75 4.82 -5.45 9.22
N ARG A 76 5.55 -5.83 10.29
CA ARG A 76 5.66 -5.03 11.52
C ARG A 76 6.30 -3.67 11.26
N MET A 77 7.35 -3.63 10.44
CA MET A 77 8.03 -2.38 10.11
C MET A 77 7.07 -1.37 9.47
N PHE A 78 6.22 -1.80 8.54
CA PHE A 78 5.26 -0.92 7.89
C PHE A 78 4.04 -0.63 8.76
N ALA A 79 3.55 -1.60 9.54
CA ALA A 79 2.45 -1.39 10.48
C ALA A 79 2.79 -0.37 11.59
N ASP A 80 4.04 -0.38 12.06
CA ASP A 80 4.54 0.54 13.09
C ASP A 80 4.75 1.98 12.57
N MET A 81 4.71 2.19 11.25
CA MET A 81 4.75 3.54 10.69
C MET A 81 3.41 4.25 10.92
N THR A 82 3.46 5.42 11.55
CA THR A 82 2.26 6.23 11.84
C THR A 82 1.58 6.72 10.57
N GLU A 83 2.34 6.90 9.49
CA GLU A 83 1.84 7.36 8.19
C GLU A 83 1.10 6.30 7.39
N VAL A 84 1.31 5.01 7.70
CA VAL A 84 0.68 3.88 7.01
C VAL A 84 -0.68 3.60 7.65
N ASP A 85 -1.72 3.57 6.83
CA ASP A 85 -3.09 3.27 7.25
C ASP A 85 -3.39 1.76 7.15
N ARG A 86 -2.80 1.06 6.17
CA ARG A 86 -2.99 -0.40 5.98
C ARG A 86 -1.78 -1.06 5.30
N VAL A 87 -1.55 -2.32 5.60
CA VAL A 87 -0.60 -3.22 4.94
C VAL A 87 -1.41 -4.34 4.30
N VAL A 88 -1.27 -4.50 2.97
CA VAL A 88 -1.87 -5.58 2.19
C VAL A 88 -0.76 -6.51 1.74
N GLY A 89 -0.87 -7.80 2.05
CA GLY A 89 0.13 -8.79 1.70
C GLY A 89 0.35 -8.93 0.20
N ASN A 90 1.46 -9.57 -0.15
CA ASN A 90 1.88 -9.68 -1.55
C ASN A 90 0.90 -10.55 -2.36
N ASP A 91 0.34 -11.57 -1.73
CA ASP A 91 -0.48 -12.58 -2.40
C ASP A 91 -1.92 -12.12 -2.61
N GLU A 92 -2.35 -11.09 -1.87
CA GLU A 92 -3.71 -10.54 -1.97
C GLU A 92 -3.79 -9.26 -2.81
N LYS A 93 -2.67 -8.60 -3.12
CA LYS A 93 -2.65 -7.31 -3.85
C LYS A 93 -3.34 -7.31 -5.22
N MET A 94 -3.56 -8.49 -5.80
CA MET A 94 -4.25 -8.70 -7.07
C MET A 94 -5.73 -9.06 -6.94
N ARG A 95 -6.23 -9.17 -5.71
CA ARG A 95 -7.60 -9.60 -5.42
C ARG A 95 -8.40 -8.38 -4.97
N GLY A 96 -9.43 -8.00 -5.73
CA GLY A 96 -10.36 -6.93 -5.36
C GLY A 96 -10.98 -7.08 -3.96
N GLU A 97 -11.09 -8.31 -3.43
CA GLU A 97 -11.55 -8.55 -2.06
C GLU A 97 -10.62 -7.93 -1.00
N ALA A 98 -9.30 -7.99 -1.19
CA ALA A 98 -8.34 -7.40 -0.27
C ALA A 98 -8.50 -5.88 -0.20
N TRP A 99 -8.74 -5.25 -1.35
CA TRP A 99 -8.99 -3.83 -1.46
C TRP A 99 -10.35 -3.44 -0.86
N ARG A 100 -11.41 -4.25 -1.06
CA ARG A 100 -12.69 -4.03 -0.37
C ARG A 100 -12.55 -4.13 1.14
N ALA A 101 -11.77 -5.07 1.64
CA ALA A 101 -11.47 -5.18 3.07
C ALA A 101 -10.72 -3.95 3.58
N ALA A 102 -9.74 -3.43 2.82
CA ALA A 102 -9.05 -2.19 3.15
C ALA A 102 -10.01 -0.99 3.20
N ARG A 103 -10.91 -0.85 2.22
CA ARG A 103 -11.95 0.21 2.21
C ARG A 103 -12.83 0.11 3.45
N ASN A 104 -13.36 -1.08 3.73
CA ASN A 104 -14.22 -1.31 4.90
C ASN A 104 -13.52 -0.92 6.20
N ALA A 105 -12.23 -1.26 6.36
CA ALA A 105 -11.45 -0.91 7.54
C ALA A 105 -11.33 0.61 7.74
N PHE A 106 -11.23 1.38 6.64
CA PHE A 106 -11.22 2.84 6.69
C PHE A 106 -12.59 3.42 7.05
N ASP A 107 -13.68 2.84 6.54
CA ASP A 107 -15.05 3.30 6.81
C ASP A 107 -15.43 3.13 8.29
N ILE A 108 -15.02 2.01 8.90
CA ILE A 108 -15.35 1.69 10.30
C ILE A 108 -14.33 2.21 11.32
N GLY A 109 -13.26 2.88 10.86
CA GLY A 109 -12.23 3.47 11.74
C GLY A 109 -11.41 2.45 12.54
N THR A 110 -11.16 1.25 11.98
CA THR A 110 -10.38 0.21 12.68
C THR A 110 -8.92 0.61 12.82
N SER A 111 -8.34 0.38 14.02
CA SER A 111 -6.93 0.64 14.31
C SER A 111 -5.98 -0.47 13.84
N GLU A 112 -6.51 -1.64 13.48
CA GLU A 112 -5.74 -2.74 12.92
C GLU A 112 -5.28 -2.42 11.50
N LYS A 113 -3.96 -2.41 11.31
CA LYS A 113 -3.34 -2.04 10.02
C LYS A 113 -2.95 -3.24 9.15
N VAL A 114 -2.95 -4.47 9.68
CA VAL A 114 -2.38 -5.64 8.99
C VAL A 114 -3.48 -6.43 8.26
N ALA A 115 -3.30 -6.70 6.97
CA ALA A 115 -4.09 -7.59 6.10
C ALA A 115 -3.14 -8.49 5.29
N VAL A 116 -2.60 -9.52 5.94
CA VAL A 116 -1.48 -10.32 5.43
C VAL A 116 -1.69 -11.79 5.78
#